data_AF-A0A517NTD9-F1
#
_entry.id   AF-A0A517NTD9-F1
#
_cell.length_a   1.000
_cell.length_b   1.000
_cell.length_c   1.000
_cell.angle_alpha   90.00
_cell.angle_beta   90.00
_cell.angle_gamma   90.00
#
_symmetry.space_group_name_H-M   'P 1'
#
loop_
_entity.id
_entity.type
_entity.pdbx_description
1 polymer ?
#
loop_
_entity_poly.entity_id
_entity_poly.type
_entity_poly.pdbx_seq_one_letter_code
_entity_poly.pdbx_strand_id
1 'polypeptide(L)'
;MISFTTRAIDFETLVANIELRLCEIGHLVPNQFPMTKREVIRGGKACGLYFCVHGPRSVKLTAICDFVKNTVIYYGSDGIRKESESIVLNHLRNQLAA
;
A
#
# COMPACT_ATOMS: atom_id res chain seq x y z
N MET A 1 -29.08 -16.45 1.00
CA MET A 1 -28.42 -15.70 -0.09
C MET A 1 -27.57 -14.62 0.56
N ILE A 2 -26.25 -14.79 0.60
CA ILE A 2 -25.35 -13.74 1.11
C ILE A 2 -24.90 -12.96 -0.12
N SER A 3 -25.45 -11.76 -0.28
CA SER A 3 -25.04 -10.85 -1.35
C SER A 3 -23.63 -10.35 -1.05
N PHE A 4 -22.64 -10.76 -1.84
CA PHE A 4 -21.30 -10.18 -1.78
C PHE A 4 -21.35 -8.83 -2.47
N THR A 5 -21.64 -7.78 -1.69
CA THR A 5 -21.44 -6.41 -2.15
C THR A 5 -19.96 -6.22 -2.45
N THR A 6 -19.60 -6.09 -3.73
CA THR A 6 -18.28 -5.64 -4.17
C THR A 6 -18.03 -4.25 -3.59
N ARG A 7 -17.41 -4.19 -2.41
CA ARG A 7 -16.99 -2.93 -1.77
C ARG A 7 -15.82 -2.39 -2.58
N ALA A 8 -16.09 -1.37 -3.40
CA ALA A 8 -15.05 -0.48 -3.89
C ALA A 8 -14.37 0.18 -2.68
N ILE A 9 -13.04 0.27 -2.69
CA ILE A 9 -12.24 0.83 -1.59
C ILE A 9 -11.74 2.21 -2.02
N ASP A 10 -12.04 3.23 -1.22
CA ASP A 10 -11.54 4.60 -1.42
C ASP A 10 -10.02 4.69 -1.17
N PHE A 11 -9.36 5.68 -1.78
CA PHE A 11 -7.90 5.82 -1.68
C PHE A 11 -7.41 6.02 -0.25
N GLU A 12 -8.05 6.89 0.54
CA GLU A 12 -7.67 7.12 1.94
C GLU A 12 -7.81 5.84 2.78
N THR A 13 -8.84 5.03 2.50
CA THR A 13 -9.02 3.73 3.15
C THR A 13 -7.93 2.75 2.75
N LEU A 14 -7.52 2.73 1.48
CA LEU A 14 -6.39 1.93 1.02
C LEU A 14 -5.10 2.33 1.76
N VAL A 15 -4.83 3.63 1.87
CA VAL A 15 -3.66 4.18 2.56
C VAL A 15 -3.66 3.75 4.03
N ALA A 16 -4.77 3.92 4.73
CA ALA A 16 -4.91 3.52 6.14
C ALA A 16 -4.74 2.01 6.35
N ASN A 17 -5.32 1.19 5.46
CA ASN A 17 -5.18 -0.26 5.52
C ASN A 17 -3.73 -0.69 5.32
N ILE A 18 -3.02 -0.09 4.34
CA ILE A 18 -1.61 -0.39 4.08
C ILE A 18 -0.75 0.01 5.27
N GLU A 19 -0.97 1.19 5.87
CA GLU A 19 -0.24 1.61 7.07
C GLU A 19 -0.44 0.62 8.22
N LEU A 20 -1.69 0.23 8.47
CA LEU A 20 -2.04 -0.70 9.53
C LEU A 20 -1.34 -2.05 9.31
N ARG A 21 -1.38 -2.61 8.09
CA ARG A 21 -0.68 -3.87 7.76
C ARG A 21 0.83 -3.75 7.91
N LEU A 22 1.43 -2.65 7.46
CA LEU A 22 2.87 -2.43 7.65
C LEU A 22 3.22 -2.34 9.13
N CYS A 23 2.42 -1.63 9.93
CA CYS A 23 2.62 -1.55 11.37
C CYS A 23 2.49 -2.92 12.05
N GLU A 24 1.53 -3.75 11.66
CA GLU A 24 1.39 -5.13 12.15
C GLU A 24 2.64 -5.96 11.84
N ILE A 25 3.13 -5.92 10.59
CA ILE A 25 4.34 -6.66 10.16
C ILE A 25 5.58 -6.24 10.96
N GLY A 26 5.72 -4.95 11.26
CA GLY A 26 6.86 -4.40 11.99
C GLY A 26 6.68 -4.30 13.50
N HIS A 27 5.55 -4.77 14.04
CA HIS A 27 5.17 -4.56 15.44
C HIS A 27 5.25 -3.09 15.89
N LEU A 28 4.82 -2.18 15.01
CA LEU A 28 4.74 -0.75 15.27
C LEU A 28 3.33 -0.36 15.73
N VAL A 29 3.23 0.79 16.39
CA VAL A 29 1.95 1.40 16.75
C VAL A 29 1.45 2.22 15.55
N PRO A 30 0.25 1.96 15.02
CA PRO A 30 -0.34 2.75 13.93
C PRO A 30 -0.48 4.24 14.29
N ASN A 31 -0.43 5.12 13.29
CA ASN A 31 -0.53 6.58 13.43
C ASN A 31 0.59 7.25 14.26
N GLN A 32 1.64 6.52 14.66
CA GLN A 32 2.78 7.08 15.42
C GLN A 32 4.02 7.35 14.56
N PHE A 33 4.04 6.82 13.34
CA PHE A 33 5.19 6.91 12.44
C PHE A 33 4.77 7.50 11.11
N PRO A 34 5.58 8.39 10.51
CA PRO A 34 5.22 8.99 9.24
C PRO A 34 5.26 7.94 8.13
N MET A 35 4.31 8.05 7.20
CA MET A 35 4.27 7.26 5.98
C MET A 35 4.48 8.13 4.75
N THR A 36 5.42 7.76 3.89
CA THR A 36 5.63 8.39 2.59
C THR A 36 5.00 7.55 1.48
N LYS A 37 4.44 8.22 0.47
CA LYS A 37 3.88 7.61 -0.74
C LYS A 37 4.52 8.20 -2.00
N ARG A 38 4.77 7.37 -3.01
CA ARG A 38 5.25 7.83 -4.33
C ARG A 38 4.75 6.94 -5.45
N GLU A 39 4.64 7.48 -6.64
CA GLU A 39 4.34 6.71 -7.84
C GLU A 39 5.48 5.78 -8.23
N VAL A 40 5.09 4.62 -8.76
CA VAL A 40 5.99 3.71 -9.46
C VAL A 40 5.72 3.88 -10.95
N ILE A 41 6.72 4.39 -11.68
CA ILE A 41 6.65 4.65 -13.11
C ILE A 41 7.43 3.57 -13.85
N ARG A 42 6.80 2.94 -14.84
CA ARG A 42 7.44 1.97 -15.74
C ARG A 42 7.15 2.36 -17.19
N GLY A 43 8.21 2.59 -17.97
CA GLY A 43 8.07 3.02 -19.38
C GLY A 43 7.27 4.32 -19.54
N GLY A 44 7.45 5.28 -18.62
CA GLY A 44 6.74 6.56 -18.64
C GLY A 44 5.28 6.52 -18.18
N LYS A 45 4.77 5.37 -17.71
CA LYS A 45 3.40 5.22 -17.21
C LYS A 45 3.40 4.86 -15.72
N ALA A 46 2.56 5.52 -14.94
CA ALA A 46 2.27 5.11 -13.57
C ALA A 46 1.67 3.70 -13.56
N CYS A 47 2.39 2.76 -12.95
CA CYS A 47 2.00 1.35 -12.87
C CYS A 47 1.74 0.89 -11.43
N GLY A 48 1.96 1.76 -10.45
CA GLY A 48 1.71 1.43 -9.05
C GLY A 48 2.02 2.58 -8.09
N LEU A 49 1.86 2.28 -6.81
CA LEU A 49 2.23 3.15 -5.70
C LEU A 49 3.17 2.42 -4.75
N TYR A 50 4.20 3.12 -4.31
CA TYR A 50 5.11 2.69 -3.27
C TYR A 50 4.78 3.42 -1.98
N PHE A 51 4.67 2.66 -0.90
CA PHE A 51 4.45 3.13 0.47
C PHE A 51 5.65 2.77 1.34
N CYS A 52 6.01 3.64 2.27
CA CYS A 52 7.05 3.38 3.26
C CYS A 52 6.67 4.02 4.60
N VAL A 53 6.54 3.19 5.63
CA VAL A 53 6.43 3.61 7.03
C VAL A 53 7.84 3.71 7.62
N HIS A 54 8.16 4.86 8.20
CA HIS A 54 9.48 5.13 8.79
C HIS A 54 9.43 4.92 10.30
N GLY A 55 9.80 3.72 10.73
CA GLY A 55 9.84 3.32 12.12
C GLY A 55 11.04 3.88 12.91
N PRO A 56 11.17 3.52 14.19
CA PRO A 56 12.26 3.97 15.04
C PRO A 56 13.61 3.40 14.56
N ARG A 57 14.72 4.09 14.87
CA ARG A 57 16.09 3.65 14.53
C ARG A 57 16.29 3.33 13.04
N SER A 58 15.67 4.13 12.17
CA SER A 58 15.77 4.00 10.71
C SER A 58 15.14 2.72 10.13
N VAL A 59 14.24 2.05 10.86
CA VAL A 59 13.43 0.94 10.34
C VAL A 59 12.55 1.44 9.19
N LYS A 60 12.50 0.68 8.09
CA LYS A 60 11.64 0.97 6.94
C LYS A 60 10.79 -0.24 6.61
N LEU A 61 9.48 -0.07 6.61
CA LEU A 61 8.53 -1.10 6.19
C LEU A 61 7.85 -0.61 4.94
N THR A 62 7.80 -1.44 3.90
CA THR A 62 7.43 -0.96 2.57
C THR A 62 6.35 -1.82 1.94
N ALA A 63 5.47 -1.18 1.18
CA ALA A 63 4.46 -1.87 0.39
C ALA A 63 4.47 -1.34 -1.05
N ILE A 64 4.21 -2.23 -2.01
CA ILE A 64 4.06 -1.90 -3.42
C ILE A 64 2.66 -2.31 -3.85
N CYS A 65 1.85 -1.33 -4.23
CA CYS A 65 0.57 -1.52 -4.88
C CYS A 65 0.79 -1.59 -6.40
N ASP A 66 0.63 -2.76 -7.00
CA ASP A 66 0.73 -3.00 -8.44
C ASP A 66 -0.66 -2.85 -9.07
N PHE A 67 -0.84 -1.84 -9.93
CA PHE A 67 -2.10 -1.55 -10.61
C PHE A 67 -2.40 -2.48 -11.79
N VAL A 68 -1.37 -3.16 -12.33
CA VAL A 68 -1.54 -4.11 -13.42
C VAL A 68 -2.03 -5.44 -12.86
N LYS A 69 -1.47 -5.86 -11.74
CA LYS A 69 -1.83 -7.12 -11.07
C LYS A 69 -2.96 -6.98 -10.07
N ASN A 70 -3.34 -5.74 -9.71
CA ASN A 70 -4.30 -5.47 -8.65
C ASN A 70 -3.89 -6.15 -7.33
N THR A 71 -2.62 -6.00 -6.97
CA THR A 71 -2.04 -6.66 -5.78
C THR A 71 -1.22 -5.68 -4.97
N VAL A 72 -1.32 -5.74 -3.65
CA VAL A 72 -0.36 -5.13 -2.74
C VAL A 72 0.64 -6.17 -2.29
N ILE A 73 1.92 -5.83 -2.34
CA ILE A 73 3.02 -6.67 -1.89
C ILE A 73 3.69 -5.97 -0.72
N TYR A 74 3.81 -6.66 0.40
CA TYR A 74 4.37 -6.11 1.64
C TYR A 74 5.75 -6.69 1.91
N TYR A 75 6.67 -5.82 2.32
CA TYR A 75 8.06 -6.15 2.63
C TYR A 75 8.38 -5.75 4.07
N GLY A 76 9.07 -6.66 4.77
CA GLY A 76 9.59 -6.40 6.10
C GLY A 76 10.78 -5.44 6.09
N SER A 77 11.28 -5.12 7.28
CA SER A 77 12.43 -4.24 7.46
C SER A 77 13.75 -4.81 6.94
N ASP A 78 13.77 -6.12 6.70
CA ASP A 78 14.83 -6.88 6.05
C ASP A 78 14.77 -6.79 4.51
N GLY A 79 13.75 -6.14 3.95
CA GLY A 79 13.50 -6.12 2.51
C GLY A 79 12.96 -7.42 1.95
N ILE A 80 12.61 -8.39 2.81
CA ILE A 80 12.04 -9.67 2.40
C ILE A 80 10.52 -9.54 2.29
N ARG A 81 9.95 -10.05 1.19
CA ARG A 81 8.50 -10.12 0.99
C ARG A 81 7.89 -10.96 2.10
N LYS A 82 6.93 -10.39 2.83
CA LYS A 82 6.21 -11.10 3.91
C LYS A 82 4.87 -11.63 3.41
N GLU A 83 4.11 -10.79 2.73
CA GLU A 83 2.77 -11.15 2.28
C GLU A 83 2.38 -10.41 1.00
N SER A 84 1.28 -10.84 0.41
CA SER A 84 0.64 -10.14 -0.71
C SER A 84 -0.86 -10.36 -0.69
N GLU A 85 -1.59 -9.32 -1.02
CA GLU A 85 -3.05 -9.30 -1.00
C GLU A 85 -3.58 -8.80 -2.35
N SER A 86 -4.60 -9.47 -2.89
CA SER A 86 -5.31 -8.97 -4.06
C SER A 86 -6.32 -7.91 -3.65
N ILE A 87 -6.31 -6.77 -4.33
CA ILE A 87 -7.19 -5.64 -4.05
C ILE A 87 -8.07 -5.32 -5.26
N VAL A 88 -9.28 -4.84 -5.03
CA VAL A 88 -10.16 -4.37 -6.11
C VAL A 88 -10.02 -2.85 -6.20
N LEU A 89 -9.15 -2.38 -7.09
CA LEU A 89 -8.93 -0.96 -7.33
C LEU A 89 -10.02 -0.42 -8.27
N ASN A 90 -10.97 0.33 -7.75
CA ASN A 90 -11.85 1.15 -8.57
C ASN A 90 -11.36 2.61 -8.50
N HIS A 91 -10.94 3.16 -9.64
CA HIS A 91 -10.74 4.60 -9.87
C HIS A 91 -9.50 5.33 -9.30
N LEU A 92 -8.29 4.74 -9.33
CA LEU A 92 -7.03 5.51 -9.07
C LEU A 92 -6.46 6.26 -10.29
N ARG A 93 -7.27 6.54 -11.31
CA ARG A 93 -6.76 7.07 -12.59
C ARG A 93 -6.64 8.60 -12.64
N ASN A 94 -7.25 9.35 -11.71
CA ASN A 94 -7.41 10.80 -11.82
C ASN A 94 -6.76 11.68 -10.73
N GLN A 95 -5.93 11.14 -9.83
CA GLN A 95 -5.28 11.94 -8.77
C GLN A 95 -3.74 12.03 -8.86
N LEU A 96 -3.14 11.52 -9.94
CA LEU A 96 -1.69 11.50 -10.16
C LEU A 96 -1.22 12.59 -11.15
N ALA A 97 -2.02 13.62 -11.38
CA ALA A 97 -1.70 14.77 -12.23
C ALA A 97 -2.06 16.08 -11.51
N ALA A 98 -1.24 16.48 -10.54
CA ALA A 98 -1.18 17.83 -10.02
C ALA A 98 0.28 18.18 -9.71
#